data_AF-A0A6N6P5L8-F1
#
_entry.id   AF-A0A6N6P5L8-F1
#
_cell.length_a   1.000
_cell.length_b   1.000
_cell.length_c   1.000
_cell.angle_alpha   90.00
_cell.angle_beta   90.00
_cell.angle_gamma   90.00
#
_symmetry.space_group_name_H-M   'P 1'
#
loop_
_entity.id
_entity.type
_entity.pdbx_description
1 polymer ?
#
loop_
_entity_poly.entity_id
_entity_poly.type
_entity_poly.pdbx_seq_one_letter_code
_entity_poly.pdbx_strand_id
1 'polypeptide(L)' 'MSEKATPINQEERNKDEPLLQNIRLLRDTLRDQEGVEAFDLVERIRKLAIRFQRDDDLPARQELTALLSPLAS' A
#
# COMPACT_ATOMS: atom_id res chain seq x y z
N MET A 1 26.10 13.50 -8.90
CA MET A 1 26.03 12.07 -9.28
C MET A 1 24.57 11.77 -9.53
N SER A 2 24.17 11.51 -10.78
CA SER A 2 22.79 11.22 -11.14
C SER A 2 22.62 9.72 -11.18
N GLU A 3 21.96 9.15 -10.17
CA GLU A 3 21.59 7.74 -10.15
C GLU A 3 20.54 7.52 -11.27
N LYS A 4 21.00 7.05 -12.43
CA LYS A 4 20.08 6.66 -13.50
C LYS A 4 19.33 5.44 -13.01
N ALA A 5 18.01 5.57 -12.81
CA ALA A 5 17.14 4.43 -12.58
C ALA A 5 17.36 3.40 -13.70
N THR A 6 17.84 2.21 -13.33
CA THR A 6 17.96 1.09 -14.24
C THR A 6 16.57 0.81 -14.82
N PRO A 7 16.41 0.79 -16.16
CA PRO A 7 15.11 0.48 -16.75
C PRO A 7 14.76 -0.96 -16.37
N ILE A 8 13.66 -1.13 -15.62
CA ILE A 8 13.17 -2.46 -15.25
C ILE A 8 12.90 -3.24 -16.54
N ASN A 9 13.55 -4.40 -16.68
CA ASN A 9 13.43 -5.25 -17.86
C ASN A 9 11.96 -5.66 -18.04
N GLN A 10 11.45 -5.61 -19.27
CA GLN A 10 10.06 -5.98 -19.57
C GLN A 10 9.75 -7.42 -19.17
N GLU A 11 10.73 -8.32 -19.24
CA GLU A 11 10.59 -9.71 -18.78
C GLU A 11 10.39 -9.82 -17.27
N GLU A 12 10.98 -8.93 -16.47
CA GLU A 12 10.77 -8.91 -15.01
C GLU A 12 9.37 -8.42 -14.68
N ARG A 13 8.89 -7.36 -15.35
CA ARG A 13 7.50 -6.91 -15.20
C ARG A 13 6.49 -7.99 -15.56
N ASN A 14 6.76 -8.77 -16.61
CA ASN A 14 5.89 -9.87 -17.03
C ASN A 14 5.86 -11.01 -15.98
N LYS A 15 6.94 -11.21 -15.21
CA LYS A 15 6.97 -12.17 -14.10
C LYS A 15 6.17 -11.68 -12.89
N ASP A 16 6.11 -10.37 -12.67
CA ASP A 16 5.37 -9.77 -11.56
C ASP A 16 3.87 -9.60 -11.86
N GLU A 17 3.48 -9.60 -13.13
CA GLU A 17 2.09 -9.41 -13.56
C GLU A 17 1.08 -10.35 -12.84
N PRO A 18 1.34 -11.67 -12.70
CA PRO A 18 0.43 -12.55 -11.97
C PRO A 18 0.28 -12.16 -10.49
N LEU A 19 1.36 -11.71 -9.84
CA LEU A 19 1.32 -11.26 -8.45
C LEU A 19 0.55 -9.94 -8.33
N LEU A 20 0.79 -8.99 -9.23
CA LEU A 20 0.05 -7.73 -9.28
C LEU A 20 -1.44 -7.96 -9.49
N GLN A 21 -1.81 -8.90 -10.35
CA GLN A 21 -3.20 -9.29 -10.57
C GLN A 21 -3.81 -9.92 -9.31
N ASN A 22 -3.10 -10.81 -8.62
CA ASN A 22 -3.56 -11.38 -7.36
C ASN A 22 -3.76 -10.33 -6.26
N ILE A 23 -2.86 -9.35 -6.16
CA ILE A 23 -3.01 -8.23 -5.22
C ILE A 23 -4.23 -7.38 -5.56
N ARG A 24 -4.51 -7.13 -6.85
CA ARG A 24 -5.74 -6.43 -7.28
C ARG A 24 -6.98 -7.21 -6.89
N LEU A 25 -7.01 -8.51 -7.20
CA LEU A 25 -8.13 -9.38 -6.85
C LEU A 25 -8.38 -9.40 -5.34
N LEU A 26 -7.32 -9.49 -4.52
CA LEU A 26 -7.46 -9.43 -3.06
C LEU A 26 -8.04 -8.10 -2.58
N ARG A 27 -7.65 -6.97 -3.18
CA ARG A 27 -8.21 -5.64 -2.86
C ARG A 27 -9.68 -5.53 -3.23
N ASP A 28 -10.04 -6.01 -4.42
CA ASP A 28 -11.44 -6.02 -4.86
C ASP A 28 -12.28 -6.94 -3.96
N THR A 29 -11.74 -8.10 -3.62
CA THR A 29 -12.35 -9.05 -2.68
C THR A 29 -12.58 -8.45 -1.29
N LEU A 30 -11.62 -7.71 -0.75
CA LEU A 30 -11.77 -6.99 0.52
C LEU A 30 -12.91 -5.97 0.46
N ARG A 31 -12.99 -5.20 -0.65
CA ARG A 31 -14.07 -4.23 -0.87
C ARG A 31 -15.43 -4.92 -0.94
N ASP A 32 -15.51 -6.04 -1.64
CA ASP A 32 -16.77 -6.76 -1.86
C ASP A 32 -17.27 -7.46 -0.59
N GLN A 33 -16.36 -7.98 0.24
CA GLN A 33 -16.72 -8.72 1.46
C GLN A 33 -16.95 -7.80 2.67
N GLU A 34 -16.09 -6.82 2.89
CA GLU A 34 -16.11 -5.97 4.09
C GLU A 34 -16.75 -4.59 3.84
N GLY A 35 -17.05 -4.28 2.58
CA GLY A 35 -17.64 -3.02 2.17
C GLY A 35 -16.63 -1.88 1.98
N VAL A 36 -17.16 -0.76 1.49
CA VAL A 36 -16.36 0.39 1.07
C VAL A 36 -15.67 1.09 2.24
N GLU A 37 -16.35 1.23 3.38
CA GLU A 37 -15.81 1.94 4.54
C GLU A 37 -14.58 1.24 5.14
N ALA A 38 -14.68 -0.09 5.34
CA ALA A 38 -13.56 -0.89 5.81
C ALA A 38 -12.40 -0.88 4.81
N PHE A 39 -12.71 -1.01 3.50
CA PHE A 39 -11.70 -0.92 2.45
C PHE A 39 -10.95 0.42 2.44
N ASP A 40 -11.67 1.54 2.55
CA ASP A 40 -11.07 2.87 2.54
C ASP A 40 -10.17 3.12 3.76
N LEU A 41 -10.59 2.61 4.93
CA LEU A 41 -9.76 2.63 6.15
C LEU A 41 -8.45 1.85 5.95
N VAL A 42 -8.54 0.62 5.44
CA VAL A 42 -7.36 -0.22 5.16
C VAL A 42 -6.44 0.43 4.12
N GLU A 43 -6.99 1.02 3.06
CA GLU A 43 -6.19 1.72 2.05
C GLU A 43 -5.53 2.99 2.59
N ARG A 44 -6.19 3.71 3.50
CA ARG A 44 -5.58 4.86 4.19
C ARG A 44 -4.38 4.42 5.04
N ILE A 45 -4.55 3.34 5.82
CA ILE A 45 -3.46 2.72 6.60
C ILE A 45 -2.30 2.32 5.67
N ARG A 46 -2.59 1.62 4.57
CA ARG A 46 -1.57 1.18 3.60
C ARG A 46 -0.76 2.35 3.02
N LYS A 47 -1.43 3.43 2.62
CA LYS A 47 -0.77 4.62 2.04
C LYS A 47 0.14 5.32 3.05
N LEU A 48 -0.32 5.48 4.29
CA LEU A 48 0.48 6.11 5.35
C LEU A 48 1.69 5.26 5.72
N ALA A 49 1.51 3.94 5.82
CA ALA A 49 2.62 3.00 6.08
C ALA A 49 3.69 3.06 4.98
N ILE A 50 3.28 3.10 3.70
CA ILE A 50 4.22 3.22 2.57
C ILE A 50 4.95 4.57 2.60
N ARG A 51 4.24 5.68 2.80
CA ARG A 51 4.86 7.02 2.89
C ARG A 51 5.88 7.07 4.03
N PHE A 52 5.51 6.58 5.21
CA PHE A 52 6.43 6.53 6.34
C PHE A 52 7.67 5.67 6.02
N GLN A 53 7.49 4.47 5.47
CA GLN A 53 8.59 3.53 5.24
C GLN A 53 9.50 3.92 4.07
N ARG A 54 8.95 4.51 3.00
CA ARG A 54 9.70 4.84 1.79
C ARG A 54 10.26 6.25 1.81
N ASP A 55 9.51 7.19 2.39
CA ASP A 55 9.80 8.62 2.32
C ASP A 55 10.26 9.19 3.68
N ASP A 56 10.48 8.34 4.71
CA ASP A 56 10.79 8.70 6.10
C ASP A 56 9.82 9.76 6.69
N ASP A 57 8.56 9.71 6.25
CA ASP A 57 7.53 10.72 6.53
C ASP A 57 7.01 10.62 7.98
N LEU A 58 7.62 11.39 8.89
CA LEU A 58 7.22 11.45 10.31
C LEU A 58 5.77 11.94 10.52
N PRO A 59 5.25 12.95 9.80
CA PRO A 59 3.82 13.27 9.83
C PRO A 59 2.92 12.06 9.47
N ALA A 60 3.26 11.29 8.42
CA ALA A 60 2.51 10.09 8.06
C ALA A 60 2.54 9.04 9.19
N ARG A 61 3.65 8.90 9.92
CA ARG A 61 3.73 8.04 11.12
C ARG A 61 2.79 8.50 12.23
N GLN A 62 2.72 9.80 12.50
CA GLN A 62 1.82 10.36 13.52
C GLN A 62 0.35 10.10 13.16
N GLU A 63 -0.02 10.34 11.90
CA GLU A 63 -1.37 10.07 11.41
C GLU A 63 -1.70 8.57 11.46
N LEU A 64 -0.77 7.71 11.05
CA LEU A 64 -0.93 6.26 11.13
C LEU A 64 -1.13 5.79 12.57
N THR A 65 -0.36 6.33 13.51
CA THR A 65 -0.48 5.98 14.94
C THR A 65 -1.86 6.40 15.47
N ALA A 66 -2.30 7.63 15.18
CA ALA A 66 -3.60 8.13 15.60
C ALA A 66 -4.77 7.30 15.03
N LEU A 67 -4.64 6.80 13.80
CA LEU A 67 -5.63 5.91 13.18
C LEU A 67 -5.70 4.52 13.82
N LEU A 68 -4.55 3.96 14.21
CA LEU A 68 -4.48 2.59 14.74
C LEU A 68 -4.80 2.52 16.25
N SER A 69 -4.49 3.57 17.02
CA SER A 69 -4.74 3.61 18.46
C SER A 69 -6.17 3.21 18.88
N PRO A 70 -7.26 3.72 18.27
CA PRO A 70 -8.61 3.33 18.65
C PRO A 70 -9.02 1.91 18.22
N LEU A 71 -8.28 1.28 17.29
CA LEU A 71 -8.55 -0.08 16.79
C LEU A 71 -7.84 -1.18 17.59
N ALA A 72 -6.86 -0.79 18.42
CA ALA A 72 -6.06 -1.69 19.22
C ALA A 72 -6.65 -2.00 20.61
N SER A 73 -7.89 -1.55 20.86
CA SER A 73 -8.62 -1.67 22.13
C SER A 73 -9.90 -2.48 21.96
#